data_AF-A0A0G1G7S9-F1
#
_entry.id   AF-A0A0G1G7S9-F1
#
_cell.length_a   1.000
_cell.length_b   1.000
_cell.length_c   1.000
_cell.angle_alpha   90.00
_cell.angle_beta   90.00
_cell.angle_gamma   90.00
#
_symmetry.space_group_name_H-M   'P 1'
#
loop_
_entity.id
_entity.type
_entity.pdbx_description
1 polymer ?
#
loop_
_entity_poly.entity_id
_entity_poly.type
_entity_poly.pdbx_seq_one_letter_code
_entity_poly.pdbx_strand_id
1 'polypeptide(L)'
;MSKAKTILAIIADTQIGSSTALAPPEFKIHNRSTDEIQTVHHNRLQSWIWENWVDYWDYVKFLAEWTSKRKRKHRIIVAHVGDVIDGNHHGTLQIIQDVG
;
A
#
# COMPACT_ATOMS: atom_id res chain seq x y z
N MET A 1 14.83 -28.60 -14.43
CA MET A 1 14.48 -27.40 -13.64
C MET A 1 13.63 -26.46 -14.50
N SER A 2 12.56 -25.86 -13.97
CA SER A 2 11.73 -24.92 -14.75
C SER A 2 12.47 -23.62 -15.05
N LYS A 3 12.31 -23.09 -16.28
CA LYS A 3 12.97 -21.86 -16.75
C LYS A 3 12.55 -20.64 -15.92
N ALA A 4 13.45 -19.68 -15.74
CA ALA A 4 13.11 -18.39 -15.15
C ALA A 4 12.02 -17.68 -15.98
N LYS A 5 11.16 -16.93 -15.30
CA LYS A 5 9.96 -16.27 -15.86
C LYS A 5 9.89 -14.83 -15.36
N THR A 6 8.99 -14.05 -15.93
CA THR A 6 8.64 -12.70 -15.48
C THR A 6 7.23 -12.69 -14.91
N ILE A 7 7.06 -12.04 -13.76
CA ILE A 7 5.79 -11.77 -13.08
C ILE A 7 5.54 -10.28 -13.21
N LEU A 8 4.39 -9.90 -13.77
CA LEU A 8 3.90 -8.54 -13.78
C LEU A 8 2.91 -8.39 -12.62
N ALA A 9 3.31 -7.68 -11.57
CA ALA A 9 2.46 -7.32 -10.45
C ALA A 9 1.85 -5.95 -10.73
N ILE A 10 0.53 -5.88 -10.86
CA ILE A 10 -0.20 -4.62 -11.07
C ILE A 10 -0.86 -4.22 -9.76
N ILE A 11 -0.60 -3.00 -9.33
CA ILE A 11 -1.25 -2.34 -8.19
C ILE A 11 -1.87 -1.04 -8.70
N ALA A 12 -2.97 -0.60 -8.09
CA ALA A 12 -3.66 0.59 -8.55
C ALA A 12 -4.25 1.39 -7.39
N ASP A 13 -4.47 2.69 -7.65
CA ASP A 13 -5.30 3.60 -6.84
C ASP A 13 -5.08 3.43 -5.33
N THR A 14 -3.82 3.54 -4.90
CA THR A 14 -3.48 3.40 -3.49
C THR A 14 -4.02 4.56 -2.65
N GLN A 15 -4.28 5.71 -3.28
CA GLN A 15 -4.98 6.88 -2.70
C GLN A 15 -4.41 7.34 -1.35
N ILE A 16 -3.12 7.12 -1.11
CA ILE A 16 -2.48 7.32 0.19
C ILE A 16 -2.78 8.74 0.69
N GLY A 17 -3.34 8.85 1.90
CA GLY A 17 -3.75 10.13 2.48
C GLY A 17 -5.24 10.22 2.84
N SER A 18 -6.08 9.31 2.31
CA SER A 18 -7.52 9.25 2.64
C SER A 18 -7.85 8.21 3.73
N SER A 19 -9.01 8.38 4.39
CA SER A 19 -9.54 7.42 5.37
C SER A 19 -9.96 6.09 4.74
N THR A 20 -10.08 6.02 3.41
CA THR A 20 -10.43 4.81 2.66
C THR A 20 -9.28 4.30 1.78
N ALA A 21 -8.06 4.77 2.04
CA ALA A 21 -6.88 4.45 1.24
C ALA A 21 -6.00 3.36 1.86
N LEU A 22 -4.98 2.93 1.11
CA LEU A 22 -3.92 2.09 1.68
C LEU A 22 -3.14 2.89 2.75
N ALA A 23 -3.08 2.34 3.96
CA ALA A 23 -2.28 2.85 5.05
C ALA A 23 -1.61 1.70 5.82
N PRO A 24 -0.36 1.87 6.30
CA PRO A 24 0.27 0.88 7.18
C PRO A 24 -0.47 0.81 8.52
N PRO A 25 -0.29 -0.26 9.32
CA PRO A 25 -0.93 -0.42 10.62
C PRO A 25 -0.65 0.73 11.59
N GLU A 26 0.53 1.32 11.45
CA GLU A 26 0.99 2.45 12.23
C GLU A 26 1.89 3.33 11.36
N PHE A 27 1.73 4.65 11.42
CA PHE A 27 2.69 5.60 10.90
C PHE A 27 2.81 6.83 11.82
N LYS A 28 3.95 7.51 11.72
CA LYS A 28 4.23 8.72 12.49
C LYS A 28 4.02 9.94 11.61
N ILE A 29 3.16 10.84 12.05
CA ILE A 29 3.02 12.17 11.48
C ILE A 29 4.06 13.04 12.15
N HIS A 30 5.02 13.51 11.35
CA HIS A 30 6.03 14.46 11.76
C HIS A 30 5.56 15.86 11.41
N ASN A 31 5.58 16.79 12.38
CA ASN A 31 5.56 18.21 12.09
C ASN A 31 7.00 18.75 11.96
N ARG A 32 7.18 20.07 11.89
CA ARG A 32 8.50 20.73 11.85
C ARG A 32 9.39 20.42 13.06
N SER A 33 8.83 19.93 14.16
CA SER A 33 9.56 19.45 15.34
C SER A 33 9.30 17.96 15.60
N THR A 34 10.32 17.25 16.06
CA THR A 34 10.20 15.86 16.54
C THR A 34 9.43 15.77 17.87
N ASP A 35 9.28 16.87 18.59
CA ASP A 35 8.53 16.92 19.86
C ASP A 35 7.01 16.85 19.63
N GLU A 36 6.55 17.07 18.41
CA GLU A 36 5.12 17.08 18.02
C GLU A 36 4.72 15.84 17.20
N ILE A 37 5.50 14.76 17.28
CA ILE A 37 5.20 13.53 16.53
C ILE A 37 3.91 12.90 17.06
N GLN A 38 2.98 12.63 16.15
CA GLN A 38 1.78 11.84 16.45
C GLN A 38 1.87 10.46 15.81
N THR A 39 1.64 9.42 16.61
CA THR A 39 1.43 8.07 16.09
C THR A 39 -0.03 7.93 15.70
N VAL A 40 -0.27 7.54 14.44
CA VAL A 40 -1.60 7.28 13.90
C VAL A 40 -1.70 5.81 13.50
N HIS A 41 -2.80 5.19 13.88
CA HIS A 41 -3.14 3.83 13.51
C HIS A 41 -4.16 3.84 12.38
N HIS A 42 -4.07 2.84 11.51
CA HIS A 42 -5.08 2.64 10.47
C HIS A 42 -6.48 2.40 11.07
N ASN A 43 -7.52 2.91 10.42
CA ASN A 43 -8.90 2.63 10.81
C ASN A 43 -9.35 1.23 10.34
N ARG A 44 -10.60 0.86 10.63
CA ARG A 44 -11.15 -0.47 10.26
C ARG A 44 -11.07 -0.77 8.75
N LEU A 45 -11.38 0.21 7.89
CA LEU A 45 -11.34 0.03 6.43
C LEU A 45 -9.90 -0.09 5.94
N GLN A 46 -9.03 0.77 6.43
CA GLN A 46 -7.60 0.74 6.11
C GLN A 46 -6.93 -0.56 6.62
N SER A 47 -7.41 -1.14 7.73
CA SER A 47 -6.97 -2.45 8.21
C SER A 47 -7.33 -3.56 7.22
N TRP A 48 -8.59 -3.60 6.77
CA TRP A 48 -9.01 -4.55 5.75
C TRP A 48 -8.22 -4.36 4.44
N ILE A 49 -8.01 -3.13 3.96
CA ILE A 49 -7.20 -2.85 2.77
C ILE A 49 -5.75 -3.33 2.98
N TRP A 50 -5.18 -3.08 4.15
CA TRP A 50 -3.83 -3.51 4.50
C TRP A 50 -3.69 -5.04 4.49
N GLU A 51 -4.67 -5.77 5.02
CA GLU A 51 -4.68 -7.25 5.00
C GLU A 51 -4.67 -7.77 3.56
N ASN A 52 -5.54 -7.22 2.69
CA ASN A 52 -5.56 -7.57 1.26
C ASN A 52 -4.24 -7.21 0.56
N TRP A 53 -3.65 -6.08 0.91
CA TRP A 53 -2.36 -5.65 0.38
C TRP A 53 -1.25 -6.63 0.75
N VAL A 54 -1.19 -7.08 2.01
CA VAL A 54 -0.21 -8.06 2.48
C VAL A 54 -0.42 -9.41 1.78
N ASP A 55 -1.65 -9.91 1.73
CA ASP A 55 -1.98 -11.19 1.08
C ASP A 55 -1.60 -11.19 -0.40
N TYR A 56 -1.90 -10.11 -1.11
CA TYR A 56 -1.48 -9.94 -2.51
C TYR A 56 0.05 -10.05 -2.67
N TRP A 57 0.81 -9.36 -1.84
CA TRP A 57 2.28 -9.39 -1.93
C TRP A 57 2.86 -10.73 -1.51
N ASP A 58 2.23 -11.45 -0.58
CA ASP A 58 2.63 -12.80 -0.23
C ASP A 58 2.37 -13.78 -1.37
N TYR A 59 1.27 -13.63 -2.10
CA TYR A 59 1.03 -14.38 -3.34
C TYR A 59 2.09 -14.07 -4.42
N VAL A 60 2.45 -12.79 -4.63
CA VAL A 60 3.51 -12.41 -5.57
C VAL A 60 4.86 -13.00 -5.16
N LYS A 61 5.21 -12.99 -3.87
CA LYS A 61 6.44 -13.61 -3.35
C LYS A 61 6.43 -15.12 -3.56
N PHE A 62 5.31 -15.77 -3.31
CA PHE A 62 5.10 -17.20 -3.55
C PHE A 62 5.35 -17.54 -5.02
N LEU A 63 4.71 -16.83 -5.95
CA LEU A 63 4.92 -16.99 -7.39
C LEU A 63 6.37 -16.73 -7.81
N ALA A 64 7.06 -15.80 -7.14
CA ALA A 64 8.45 -15.47 -7.41
C ALA A 64 9.46 -16.48 -6.87
N GLU A 65 8.99 -17.51 -6.15
CA GLU A 65 9.79 -18.45 -5.35
C GLU A 65 10.73 -17.71 -4.39
N TRP A 66 10.26 -16.60 -3.79
CA TRP A 66 11.04 -15.78 -2.87
C TRP A 66 10.85 -16.27 -1.43
N THR A 67 11.94 -16.60 -0.75
CA THR A 67 11.95 -16.99 0.67
C THR A 67 13.01 -16.21 1.45
N SER A 68 13.01 -16.34 2.78
CA SER A 68 14.05 -15.73 3.65
C SER A 68 15.46 -16.23 3.38
N LYS A 69 15.61 -17.43 2.80
CA LYS A 69 16.91 -18.08 2.54
C LYS A 69 17.36 -17.97 1.09
N ARG A 70 16.49 -17.54 0.17
CA ARG A 70 16.75 -17.57 -1.26
C ARG A 70 16.23 -16.32 -1.94
N LYS A 71 17.08 -15.67 -2.74
CA LYS A 71 16.66 -14.59 -3.65
C LYS A 71 15.62 -15.14 -4.63
N ARG A 72 14.65 -14.29 -5.01
CA ARG A 72 13.63 -14.60 -6.03
C ARG A 72 14.24 -15.26 -7.28
N LYS A 73 13.59 -16.31 -7.77
CA LYS A 73 13.98 -16.99 -9.03
C LYS A 73 13.45 -16.25 -10.26
N HIS A 74 12.26 -15.65 -10.13
CA HIS A 74 11.58 -14.98 -11.23
C HIS A 74 11.80 -13.46 -11.19
N ARG A 75 11.79 -12.84 -12.37
CA ARG A 75 11.81 -11.38 -12.49
C ARG A 75 10.44 -10.85 -12.05
N ILE A 76 10.40 -9.89 -11.13
CA ILE A 76 9.17 -9.16 -10.79
C ILE A 76 9.26 -7.77 -11.45
N ILE A 77 8.22 -7.38 -12.15
CA ILE A 77 7.98 -6.02 -12.63
C ILE A 77 6.72 -5.54 -11.92
N VAL A 78 6.79 -4.39 -11.25
CA VAL A 78 5.65 -3.78 -10.58
C VAL A 78 5.17 -2.63 -11.43
N ALA A 79 3.91 -2.67 -11.85
CA ALA A 79 3.23 -1.56 -12.49
C ALA A 79 2.27 -0.95 -11.47
N HIS A 80 2.57 0.26 -11.03
CA HIS A 80 1.62 1.08 -10.28
C HIS A 80 0.86 1.95 -11.28
N VAL A 81 -0.47 1.84 -11.28
CA VAL A 81 -1.36 2.56 -12.19
C VAL A 81 -2.38 3.37 -11.40
N GLY A 82 -2.87 4.47 -11.97
CA GLY A 82 -3.80 5.35 -11.26
C GLY A 82 -3.13 6.16 -10.15
N ASP A 83 -3.91 6.61 -9.17
CA ASP A 83 -3.48 7.65 -8.24
C ASP A 83 -2.81 7.08 -6.99
N VAL A 84 -1.56 7.48 -6.78
CA VAL A 84 -0.76 7.04 -5.63
C VAL A 84 -1.25 7.71 -4.34
N ILE A 85 -1.55 9.00 -4.42
CA ILE A 85 -1.87 9.90 -3.31
C ILE A 85 -3.25 10.49 -3.56
N ASP A 86 -4.06 10.60 -2.52
CA ASP A 86 -5.29 11.39 -2.60
C ASP A 86 -4.94 12.88 -2.39
N GLY A 87 -5.12 13.69 -3.45
CA GLY A 87 -4.80 15.11 -3.46
C GLY A 87 -5.98 16.00 -3.03
N ASN A 88 -5.77 17.33 -2.99
CA ASN A 88 -6.88 18.27 -2.79
C ASN A 88 -7.73 18.36 -4.05
N HIS A 89 -8.80 17.58 -4.12
CA HIS A 89 -9.66 17.52 -5.30
C HIS A 89 -10.97 18.32 -5.19
N HIS A 90 -11.35 18.90 -4.05
CA HIS A 90 -12.52 19.80 -3.92
C HIS A 90 -12.49 20.71 -2.66
N GLY A 91 -11.33 21.16 -2.19
CA GLY A 91 -11.22 21.93 -0.94
C GLY A 91 -11.33 21.07 0.33
N THR A 92 -11.23 19.76 0.17
CA THR A 92 -11.26 18.75 1.24
C THR A 92 -10.08 17.79 1.06
N LEU A 93 -9.60 17.20 2.16
CA LEU A 93 -8.59 16.12 2.12
C LEU A 93 -9.23 14.73 1.92
N GLN A 94 -10.51 14.66 1.55
CA GLN A 94 -11.30 13.44 1.33
C GLN A 94 -12.24 13.62 0.13
N ILE A 95 -12.22 12.71 -0.86
CA ILE A 95 -13.09 12.71 -2.06
C ILE A 95 -14.53 12.17 -1.79
N ILE A 96 -14.95 11.91 -0.54
CA ILE A 96 -16.34 11.54 -0.23
C ILE A 96 -16.95 12.56 0.72
N GLN A 97 -18.12 13.11 0.35
CA GLN A 97 -18.93 13.92 1.26
C GLN A 97 -19.27 13.09 2.50
N ASP A 98 -18.95 13.64 3.66
CA ASP A 98 -19.58 13.23 4.90
C ASP A 98 -21.07 13.61 4.83
N VAL A 99 -21.94 12.61 4.93
CA VAL A 99 -23.34 12.81 5.28
C VAL A 99 -23.57 11.96 6.52
N GLY A 100 -23.33 12.56 7.69
CA GLY A 100 -23.51 11.94 8.99
C GLY A 100 -22.78 12.67 10.11
#